data_AF-A0A957CA20-F1
#
_entry.id   AF-A0A957CA20-F1
#
_cell.length_a   1.000
_cell.length_b   1.000
_cell.length_c   1.000
_cell.angle_alpha   90.00
_cell.angle_beta   90.00
_cell.angle_gamma   90.00
#
_symmetry.space_group_name_H-M   'P 1'
#
loop_
_entity.id
_entity.type
_entity.pdbx_description
1 polymer ?
#
loop_
_entity_poly.entity_id
_entity_poly.type
_entity_poly.pdbx_seq_one_letter_code
_entity_poly.pdbx_strand_id
1 'polypeptide(L)'
;MGKILETERLWLRPFQSHHLPDLHKMYSDAPTMRFMPSLPHADLAATEQEMAQQMQHADAHLWVICLKESDQAIGVVNYLGGTRIPGMGYIIRREFWGQGITVEACRAALEFGFNQLGHDRVELWIDTTNYASQRVAQKLDFRVKGRIPLKYAHENKEHTMLIYGLWAYEWRGEPEPVRETEFYRTEPVLMVPDVAETAVFYRDKLGFSIDFLYGDPPVHAGISRGDWTTSGAIIQLTQVPPERDIVPSGYLYIFVGRDIDDLFEAYKAQGITVRDEPTSYPWGLREFAIEDNNGHILRFGTYV
;
A
#
# COMPACT_ATOMS: atom_id res chain seq x y z
N MET A 1 -14.25 -27.55 2.47
CA MET A 1 -13.25 -28.25 3.32
C MET A 1 -11.88 -27.85 2.79
N GLY A 2 -11.07 -27.13 3.57
CA GLY A 2 -9.81 -26.55 3.08
C GLY A 2 -8.79 -27.63 2.70
N LYS A 3 -7.98 -27.38 1.67
CA LYS A 3 -6.96 -28.32 1.20
C LYS A 3 -5.82 -28.42 2.22
N ILE A 4 -5.40 -29.64 2.53
CA ILE A 4 -4.20 -29.92 3.32
C ILE A 4 -2.99 -29.91 2.38
N LEU A 5 -1.93 -29.19 2.76
CA LEU A 5 -0.65 -29.20 2.05
C LEU A 5 0.40 -29.93 2.89
N GLU A 6 1.31 -30.62 2.22
CA GLU A 6 2.36 -31.41 2.84
C GLU A 6 3.72 -30.91 2.38
N THR A 7 4.64 -30.75 3.32
CA THR A 7 6.03 -30.39 3.04
C THR A 7 6.98 -31.43 3.62
N GLU A 8 8.29 -31.19 3.62
CA GLU A 8 9.25 -32.12 4.23
C GLU A 8 8.98 -32.31 5.74
N ARG A 9 8.77 -31.21 6.47
CA ARG A 9 8.65 -31.19 7.94
C ARG A 9 7.25 -30.83 8.45
N LEU A 10 6.39 -30.28 7.60
CA LEU A 10 5.17 -29.61 8.02
C LEU A 10 3.91 -30.23 7.38
N TRP A 11 2.83 -30.15 8.13
CA TRP A 11 1.47 -30.17 7.62
C TRP A 11 0.92 -28.76 7.62
N LEU A 12 0.35 -28.30 6.50
CA LEU A 12 -0.45 -27.08 6.44
C LEU A 12 -1.92 -27.46 6.39
N ARG A 13 -2.65 -27.22 7.47
CA ARG A 13 -4.03 -27.72 7.64
C ARG A 13 -5.01 -26.59 7.86
N PRO A 14 -6.29 -26.77 7.49
CA PRO A 14 -7.34 -25.84 7.90
C PRO A 14 -7.36 -25.66 9.43
N PHE A 15 -7.67 -24.45 9.88
CA PHE A 15 -7.85 -24.17 11.30
C PHE A 15 -8.94 -25.06 11.91
N GLN A 16 -8.70 -25.48 13.15
CA GLN A 16 -9.58 -26.30 13.98
C GLN A 16 -9.40 -25.88 15.43
N SER A 17 -10.44 -26.00 16.25
CA SER A 17 -10.44 -25.50 17.63
C SER A 17 -9.34 -26.09 18.51
N HIS A 18 -8.88 -27.32 18.23
CA HIS A 18 -7.81 -27.95 19.01
C HIS A 18 -6.43 -27.29 18.79
N HIS A 19 -6.22 -26.54 17.70
CA HIS A 19 -4.99 -25.77 17.47
C HIS A 19 -4.93 -24.50 18.32
N LEU A 20 -6.08 -24.02 18.82
CA LEU A 20 -6.22 -22.71 19.45
C LEU A 20 -5.28 -22.50 20.66
N PRO A 21 -5.09 -23.47 21.58
CA PRO A 21 -4.16 -23.28 22.70
C PRO A 21 -2.71 -23.06 22.27
N ASP A 22 -2.27 -23.74 21.22
CA ASP A 22 -0.92 -23.61 20.68
C ASP A 22 -0.74 -22.31 19.89
N LEU A 23 -1.73 -21.92 19.09
CA LEU A 23 -1.72 -20.64 18.38
C LEU A 23 -1.74 -19.46 19.36
N HIS A 24 -2.48 -19.57 20.47
CA HIS A 24 -2.53 -18.50 21.47
C HIS A 24 -1.17 -18.21 22.11
N LYS A 25 -0.29 -19.22 22.24
CA LYS A 25 1.10 -19.01 22.71
C LYS A 25 1.89 -18.05 21.81
N MET A 26 1.55 -17.98 20.52
CA MET A 26 2.15 -17.05 19.56
C MET A 26 1.48 -15.68 19.63
N TYR A 27 0.16 -15.66 19.62
CA TYR A 27 -0.62 -14.42 19.58
C TYR A 27 -0.60 -13.62 20.88
N SER A 28 -0.26 -14.26 22.01
CA SER A 28 -0.02 -13.58 23.30
C SER A 28 1.45 -13.15 23.51
N ASP A 29 2.38 -13.57 22.64
CA ASP A 29 3.81 -13.24 22.75
C ASP A 29 4.10 -11.86 22.14
N ALA A 30 4.39 -10.87 22.99
CA ALA A 30 4.67 -9.49 22.54
C ALA A 30 5.83 -9.37 21.53
N PRO A 31 6.96 -10.07 21.67
CA PRO A 31 7.99 -10.11 20.63
C PRO A 31 7.49 -10.61 19.27
N THR A 32 6.64 -11.64 19.25
CA THR A 32 6.08 -12.20 18.01
C THR A 32 5.03 -11.27 17.37
N MET A 33 4.22 -10.60 18.20
CA MET A 33 3.18 -9.68 17.76
C MET A 33 3.67 -8.27 17.40
N ARG A 34 4.95 -7.94 17.65
CA ARG A 34 5.53 -6.59 17.47
C ARG A 34 5.25 -5.93 16.11
N PHE A 35 5.09 -6.71 15.04
CA PHE A 35 4.87 -6.21 13.67
C PHE A 35 3.44 -6.41 13.18
N MET A 36 2.55 -6.92 14.02
CA MET A 36 1.16 -7.20 13.67
C MET A 36 0.29 -5.94 13.84
N PRO A 37 -0.83 -5.83 13.11
CA PRO A 37 -1.72 -4.67 13.19
C PRO A 37 -2.59 -4.64 14.46
N SER A 38 -2.34 -5.53 15.42
CA SER A 38 -3.06 -5.66 16.68
C SER A 38 -2.11 -5.89 17.87
N LEU A 39 -2.60 -5.58 19.07
CA LEU A 39 -1.89 -5.89 20.32
C LEU A 39 -1.87 -7.40 20.59
N PRO A 40 -0.94 -7.89 21.43
CA PRO A 40 -0.96 -9.27 21.87
C PRO A 40 -2.29 -9.66 22.51
N HIS A 41 -2.79 -10.84 22.16
CA HIS A 41 -4.11 -11.30 22.58
C HIS A 41 -4.10 -11.62 24.08
N ALA A 42 -5.10 -11.09 24.80
CA ALA A 42 -5.23 -11.27 26.24
C ALA A 42 -5.69 -12.68 26.62
N ASP A 43 -6.45 -13.35 25.75
CA ASP A 43 -7.03 -14.67 26.00
C ASP A 43 -7.25 -15.48 24.72
N LEU A 44 -7.75 -16.71 24.91
CA LEU A 44 -8.08 -17.63 23.83
C LEU A 44 -9.21 -17.09 22.94
N ALA A 45 -10.18 -16.36 23.49
CA ALA A 45 -11.33 -15.85 22.76
C ALA A 45 -10.90 -14.79 21.74
N ALA A 46 -9.99 -13.88 22.11
CA ALA A 46 -9.39 -12.93 21.18
C ALA A 46 -8.64 -13.62 20.03
N THR A 47 -7.98 -14.75 20.33
CA THR A 47 -7.28 -15.55 19.30
C THR A 47 -8.26 -16.27 18.37
N GLU A 48 -9.35 -16.79 18.91
CA GLU A 48 -10.39 -17.42 18.11
C GLU A 48 -11.08 -16.41 17.19
N GLN A 49 -11.35 -15.20 17.69
CA GLN A 49 -11.92 -14.11 16.91
C GLN A 49 -10.99 -13.70 15.75
N GLU A 50 -9.68 -13.60 15.98
CA GLU A 50 -8.70 -13.34 14.92
C GLU A 50 -8.73 -14.42 13.83
N MET A 51 -8.79 -15.70 14.20
CA MET A 51 -8.90 -16.81 13.23
C MET A 51 -10.19 -16.73 12.41
N ALA A 52 -11.31 -16.41 13.05
CA ALA A 52 -12.57 -16.19 12.36
C ALA A 52 -12.51 -14.99 11.40
N GLN A 53 -11.89 -13.88 11.82
CA GLN A 53 -11.74 -12.67 11.01
C GLN A 53 -10.87 -12.92 9.77
N GLN A 54 -9.75 -13.64 9.91
CA GLN A 54 -8.91 -13.99 8.76
C GLN A 54 -9.62 -14.86 7.72
N MET A 55 -10.67 -15.58 8.11
CA MET A 55 -11.47 -16.45 7.25
C MET A 55 -12.81 -15.84 6.81
N GLN A 56 -13.06 -14.55 7.12
CA GLN A 56 -14.35 -13.91 6.84
C GLN A 56 -14.63 -13.71 5.35
N HIS A 57 -13.58 -13.59 4.54
CA HIS A 57 -13.68 -13.36 3.10
C HIS A 57 -13.60 -14.69 2.35
N ALA A 58 -14.43 -14.86 1.31
CA ALA A 58 -14.52 -16.12 0.56
C ALA A 58 -13.24 -16.48 -0.21
N ASP A 59 -12.41 -15.48 -0.54
CA ASP A 59 -11.11 -15.63 -1.20
C ASP A 59 -9.94 -15.81 -0.22
N ALA A 60 -10.17 -15.68 1.08
CA ALA A 60 -9.16 -15.92 2.10
C ALA A 60 -8.84 -17.41 2.24
N HIS A 61 -7.57 -17.71 2.48
CA HIS A 61 -7.10 -19.09 2.72
C HIS A 61 -6.15 -19.10 3.91
N LEU A 62 -6.55 -19.73 5.01
CA LEU A 62 -5.75 -19.85 6.22
C LEU A 62 -5.30 -21.30 6.44
N TRP A 63 -3.98 -21.49 6.63
CA TRP A 63 -3.43 -22.75 7.09
C TRP A 63 -2.72 -22.59 8.43
N VAL A 64 -3.03 -23.51 9.34
CA VAL A 64 -2.23 -23.77 10.52
C VAL A 64 -1.03 -24.60 10.12
N ILE A 65 0.15 -24.16 10.54
CA ILE A 65 1.42 -24.85 10.34
C ILE A 65 1.60 -25.82 11.51
N CYS A 66 1.57 -27.13 11.23
CA CYS A 66 1.79 -28.19 12.22
C CYS A 66 3.08 -28.97 11.92
N LEU A 67 3.85 -29.33 12.95
CA LEU A 67 5.00 -30.22 12.81
C LEU A 67 4.55 -31.66 12.50
N LYS A 68 5.18 -32.33 11.55
CA LYS A 68 4.86 -33.73 11.21
C LYS A 68 5.10 -34.71 12.35
N GLU A 69 6.14 -34.49 13.14
CA GLU A 69 6.57 -35.41 14.20
C GLU A 69 5.67 -35.43 15.43
N SER A 70 5.00 -34.30 15.72
CA SER A 70 4.24 -34.11 16.97
C SER A 70 2.81 -33.64 16.76
N ASP A 71 2.43 -33.30 15.52
CA ASP A 71 1.18 -32.62 15.16
C ASP A 71 0.95 -31.27 15.86
N GLN A 72 1.99 -30.74 16.52
CA GLN A 72 1.93 -29.48 17.25
C GLN A 72 1.74 -28.30 16.29
N ALA A 73 0.77 -27.42 16.59
CA ALA A 73 0.60 -26.17 15.85
C ALA A 73 1.68 -25.16 16.27
N ILE A 74 2.38 -24.62 15.28
CA ILE A 74 3.54 -23.73 15.51
C ILE A 74 3.40 -22.37 14.84
N GLY A 75 2.34 -22.14 14.07
CA GLY A 75 2.05 -20.85 13.45
C GLY A 75 0.96 -20.93 12.41
N VAL A 76 0.84 -19.88 11.61
CA VAL A 76 -0.07 -19.80 10.47
C VAL A 76 0.62 -19.23 9.24
N VAL A 77 0.15 -19.64 8.07
CA VAL A 77 0.40 -19.00 6.77
C VAL A 77 -0.93 -18.83 6.06
N ASN A 78 -1.15 -17.71 5.40
CA ASN A 78 -2.42 -17.41 4.76
C ASN A 78 -2.29 -16.62 3.45
N TYR A 79 -3.35 -16.66 2.66
CA TYR A 79 -3.72 -15.59 1.75
C TYR A 79 -4.83 -14.75 2.38
N LEU A 80 -4.62 -13.44 2.43
CA LEU A 80 -5.55 -12.42 2.90
C LEU A 80 -6.69 -12.27 1.87
N GLY A 81 -7.94 -12.37 2.32
CA GLY A 81 -9.09 -12.11 1.45
C GLY A 81 -9.49 -10.64 1.40
N GLY A 82 -10.32 -10.29 0.41
CA GLY A 82 -10.78 -8.91 0.20
C GLY A 82 -9.70 -7.97 -0.35
N THR A 83 -8.62 -8.52 -0.92
CA THR A 83 -7.52 -7.75 -1.51
C THR A 83 -7.54 -7.85 -3.03
N ARG A 84 -7.21 -6.74 -3.73
CA ARG A 84 -7.17 -6.74 -5.21
C ARG A 84 -6.03 -7.60 -5.75
N ILE A 85 -4.92 -7.65 -5.05
CA ILE A 85 -3.78 -8.53 -5.32
C ILE A 85 -3.67 -9.46 -4.11
N PRO A 86 -3.66 -10.79 -4.29
CA PRO A 86 -3.59 -11.74 -3.17
C PRO A 86 -2.40 -11.42 -2.25
N GLY A 87 -2.70 -10.92 -1.05
CA GLY A 87 -1.70 -10.69 -0.02
C GLY A 87 -1.41 -11.99 0.73
N MET A 88 -0.14 -12.29 0.99
CA MET A 88 0.26 -13.42 1.84
C MET A 88 0.60 -12.92 3.24
N GLY A 89 0.25 -13.71 4.26
CA GLY A 89 0.60 -13.45 5.65
C GLY A 89 1.21 -14.69 6.30
N TYR A 90 2.07 -14.48 7.29
CA TYR A 90 2.58 -15.56 8.14
C TYR A 90 3.02 -15.04 9.49
N ILE A 91 2.87 -15.90 10.49
CA ILE A 91 3.39 -15.68 11.83
C ILE A 91 3.68 -17.07 12.43
N ILE A 92 4.83 -17.20 13.08
CA ILE A 92 5.25 -18.46 13.71
C ILE A 92 5.75 -18.20 15.11
N ARG A 93 5.56 -19.17 16.01
CA ARG A 93 6.05 -19.11 17.39
C ARG A 93 7.56 -18.88 17.41
N ARG A 94 7.99 -18.01 18.33
CA ARG A 94 9.39 -17.54 18.45
C ARG A 94 10.43 -18.66 18.55
N GLU A 95 10.11 -19.74 19.25
CA GLU A 95 10.97 -20.91 19.42
C GLU A 95 11.33 -21.62 18.10
N PHE A 96 10.55 -21.40 17.03
CA PHE A 96 10.77 -21.98 15.70
C PHE A 96 11.43 -21.02 14.70
N TRP A 97 11.81 -19.82 15.13
CA TRP A 97 12.46 -18.84 14.27
C TRP A 97 13.85 -19.28 13.82
N GLY A 98 14.26 -18.85 12.62
CA GLY A 98 15.60 -19.13 12.09
C GLY A 98 15.81 -20.56 11.57
N GLN A 99 14.82 -21.45 11.69
CA GLN A 99 14.92 -22.86 11.29
C GLN A 99 14.43 -23.14 9.85
N GLY A 100 14.14 -22.09 9.07
CA GLY A 100 13.63 -22.20 7.70
C GLY A 100 12.15 -22.59 7.58
N ILE A 101 11.44 -22.80 8.70
CA ILE A 101 10.02 -23.23 8.73
C ILE A 101 9.11 -22.27 7.96
N THR A 102 9.25 -20.96 8.16
CA THR A 102 8.43 -19.96 7.44
C THR A 102 8.62 -20.05 5.93
N VAL A 103 9.87 -20.18 5.46
CA VAL A 103 10.17 -20.29 4.03
C VAL A 103 9.55 -21.56 3.45
N GLU A 104 9.65 -22.68 4.16
CA GLU A 104 9.05 -23.95 3.75
C GLU A 104 7.52 -23.87 3.65
N ALA A 105 6.86 -23.30 4.68
CA ALA A 105 5.42 -23.13 4.71
C ALA A 105 4.93 -22.20 3.59
N CYS A 106 5.57 -21.04 3.42
CA CYS A 106 5.24 -20.10 2.35
C CYS A 106 5.47 -20.69 0.97
N ARG A 107 6.53 -21.50 0.76
CA ARG A 107 6.78 -22.15 -0.53
C ARG A 107 5.63 -23.07 -0.93
N ALA A 108 5.12 -23.88 -0.01
CA ALA A 108 3.97 -24.74 -0.26
C ALA A 108 2.67 -23.95 -0.52
N ALA A 109 2.47 -22.85 0.21
CA ALA A 109 1.33 -21.95 -0.01
C ALA A 109 1.41 -21.23 -1.37
N LEU A 110 2.62 -20.84 -1.82
CA LEU A 110 2.85 -20.26 -3.15
C LEU A 110 2.56 -21.26 -4.26
N GLU A 111 3.05 -22.50 -4.12
CA GLU A 111 2.76 -23.56 -5.06
C GLU A 111 1.24 -23.79 -5.20
N PHE A 112 0.52 -23.82 -4.08
CA PHE A 112 -0.94 -23.89 -4.08
C PHE A 112 -1.59 -22.66 -4.77
N GLY A 113 -1.14 -21.46 -4.42
CA GLY A 113 -1.69 -20.21 -4.97
C GLY A 113 -1.51 -20.09 -6.48
N PHE A 114 -0.29 -20.34 -6.99
CA PHE A 114 0.00 -20.21 -8.41
C PHE A 114 -0.60 -21.36 -9.24
N ASN A 115 -0.57 -22.59 -8.74
CA ASN A 115 -0.98 -23.75 -9.55
C ASN A 115 -2.46 -24.12 -9.40
N GLN A 116 -3.10 -23.78 -8.27
CA GLN A 116 -4.46 -24.25 -7.97
C GLN A 116 -5.46 -23.11 -7.81
N LEU A 117 -5.04 -21.99 -7.21
CA LEU A 117 -5.88 -20.79 -7.15
C LEU A 117 -5.76 -19.92 -8.41
N GLY A 118 -4.75 -20.17 -9.24
CA GLY A 118 -4.52 -19.42 -10.48
C GLY A 118 -4.10 -17.97 -10.26
N HIS A 119 -3.47 -17.66 -9.12
CA HIS A 119 -2.92 -16.32 -8.89
C HIS A 119 -1.86 -16.00 -9.94
N ASP A 120 -1.91 -14.80 -10.52
CA ASP A 120 -0.90 -14.28 -11.45
C ASP A 120 0.29 -13.67 -10.70
N ARG A 121 0.03 -13.13 -9.50
CA ARG A 121 1.02 -12.55 -8.58
C ARG A 121 0.53 -12.61 -7.13
N VAL A 122 1.48 -12.49 -6.21
CA VAL A 122 1.26 -12.45 -4.76
C VAL A 122 2.06 -11.30 -4.16
N GLU A 123 1.51 -10.66 -3.12
CA GLU A 123 2.19 -9.59 -2.38
C GLU A 123 2.50 -9.94 -0.92
N LEU A 124 3.56 -9.35 -0.39
CA LEU A 124 3.92 -9.34 1.02
C LEU A 124 4.16 -7.90 1.46
N TRP A 125 3.45 -7.44 2.48
CA TRP A 125 3.62 -6.09 3.02
C TRP A 125 4.43 -6.20 4.31
N ILE A 126 5.65 -5.67 4.30
CA ILE A 126 6.63 -5.91 5.36
C ILE A 126 7.17 -4.57 5.86
N ASP A 127 7.06 -4.34 7.17
CA ASP A 127 7.69 -3.19 7.81
C ASP A 127 9.20 -3.14 7.50
N THR A 128 9.70 -1.96 7.12
CA THR A 128 11.11 -1.71 6.79
C THR A 128 12.10 -2.14 7.88
N THR A 129 11.66 -2.22 9.14
CA THR A 129 12.46 -2.66 10.28
C THR A 129 12.31 -4.16 10.59
N ASN A 130 11.39 -4.87 9.92
CA ASN A 130 11.22 -6.32 10.06
C ASN A 130 12.17 -7.11 9.14
N TYR A 131 13.47 -7.04 9.44
CA TYR A 131 14.52 -7.70 8.65
C TYR A 131 14.36 -9.22 8.56
N ALA A 132 13.75 -9.86 9.56
CA ALA A 132 13.53 -11.31 9.54
C ALA A 132 12.52 -11.70 8.45
N SER A 133 11.39 -10.99 8.36
CA SER A 133 10.38 -11.21 7.32
C SER A 133 10.92 -10.83 5.93
N GLN A 134 11.70 -9.75 5.82
CA GLN A 134 12.36 -9.39 4.55
C GLN A 134 13.30 -10.50 4.05
N ARG A 135 14.04 -11.16 4.95
CA ARG A 135 14.88 -12.33 4.57
C ARG A 135 14.06 -13.53 4.11
N VAL A 136 12.85 -13.72 4.63
CA VAL A 136 11.92 -14.76 4.14
C VAL A 136 11.49 -14.44 2.72
N ALA A 137 11.04 -13.21 2.48
CA ALA A 137 10.64 -12.75 1.14
C ALA A 137 11.78 -12.94 0.12
N GLN A 138 13.00 -12.52 0.47
CA GLN A 138 14.19 -12.69 -0.39
C GLN A 138 14.51 -14.15 -0.71
N LYS A 139 14.37 -15.07 0.26
CA LYS A 139 14.58 -16.52 0.06
C LYS A 139 13.51 -17.19 -0.79
N LEU A 140 12.39 -16.50 -1.00
CA LEU A 140 11.27 -16.91 -1.85
C LEU A 140 11.25 -16.11 -3.17
N ASP A 141 12.33 -15.40 -3.48
CA ASP A 141 12.52 -14.61 -4.68
C ASP A 141 11.52 -13.45 -4.89
N PHE A 142 10.81 -13.06 -3.82
CA PHE A 142 10.03 -11.82 -3.84
C PHE A 142 10.96 -10.61 -3.99
N ARG A 143 10.49 -9.61 -4.76
CA ARG A 143 11.22 -8.37 -5.00
C ARG A 143 10.42 -7.17 -4.52
N VAL A 144 11.09 -6.12 -4.06
CA VAL A 144 10.42 -4.86 -3.70
C VAL A 144 9.84 -4.22 -4.97
N LYS A 145 8.55 -3.88 -4.93
CA LYS A 145 7.81 -3.23 -6.01
C LYS A 145 7.30 -1.84 -5.60
N GLY A 146 7.24 -1.55 -4.30
CA GLY A 146 6.81 -0.24 -3.81
C GLY A 146 7.11 -0.03 -2.32
N ARG A 147 6.81 1.18 -1.86
CA ARG A 147 6.96 1.58 -0.47
C ARG A 147 5.86 2.57 -0.10
N ILE A 148 5.21 2.37 1.04
CA ILE A 148 4.13 3.23 1.52
C ILE A 148 4.27 3.51 3.03
N PRO A 149 3.91 4.72 3.50
CA PRO A 149 3.66 4.93 4.92
C PRO A 149 2.31 4.30 5.32
N LEU A 150 2.24 3.72 6.51
CA LEU A 150 1.06 3.10 7.10
C LEU A 150 1.00 3.41 8.60
N LYS A 151 -0.20 3.61 9.14
CA LYS A 151 -0.42 3.79 10.58
C LYS A 151 -1.41 2.75 11.08
N TYR A 152 -1.02 1.97 12.08
CA TYR A 152 -1.95 1.04 12.73
C TYR A 152 -2.86 1.77 13.70
N ALA A 153 -4.12 1.34 13.80
CA ALA A 153 -5.13 2.01 14.63
C ALA A 153 -4.78 2.00 16.14
N HIS A 154 -4.02 1.00 16.59
CA HIS A 154 -3.70 0.79 17.99
C HIS A 154 -2.46 1.57 18.47
N GLU A 155 -1.71 2.24 17.57
CA GLU A 155 -0.53 3.00 17.96
C GLU A 155 -0.41 4.35 17.22
N ASN A 156 0.20 5.33 17.90
CA ASN A 156 0.45 6.65 17.33
C ASN A 156 1.83 6.73 16.65
N LYS A 157 2.16 5.70 15.88
CA LYS A 157 3.44 5.57 15.18
C LYS A 157 3.19 5.31 13.70
N GLU A 158 3.99 5.96 12.85
CA GLU A 158 4.02 5.68 11.42
C GLU A 158 5.02 4.57 11.12
N HIS A 159 4.62 3.66 10.24
CA HIS A 159 5.39 2.53 9.75
C HIS A 159 5.65 2.74 8.27
N THR A 160 6.89 2.57 7.84
CA THR A 160 7.17 2.45 6.41
C THR A 160 7.10 0.99 6.03
N MET A 161 6.17 0.65 5.14
CA MET A 161 5.95 -0.69 4.61
C MET A 161 6.62 -0.83 3.25
N LEU A 162 7.39 -1.91 3.06
CA LEU A 162 7.86 -2.38 1.76
C LEU A 162 6.80 -3.32 1.18
N ILE A 163 6.41 -3.05 -0.06
CA ILE A 163 5.53 -3.94 -0.84
C ILE A 163 6.44 -4.84 -1.65
N TYR A 164 6.52 -6.10 -1.24
CA TYR A 164 7.18 -7.16 -1.99
C TYR A 164 6.17 -7.82 -2.93
N GLY A 165 6.56 -8.09 -4.16
CA GLY A 165 5.74 -8.81 -5.14
C GLY A 165 6.51 -9.95 -5.79
N LEU A 166 5.80 -11.04 -6.07
CA LEU A 166 6.28 -12.20 -6.83
C LEU A 166 5.23 -12.58 -7.86
N TRP A 167 5.63 -12.63 -9.12
CA TRP A 167 4.78 -13.10 -10.21
C TRP A 167 4.92 -14.60 -10.41
N ALA A 168 3.85 -15.22 -10.91
CA ALA A 168 3.82 -16.65 -11.16
C ALA A 168 4.87 -17.08 -12.22
N TYR A 169 5.15 -16.25 -13.23
CA TYR A 169 6.21 -16.54 -14.21
C TYR A 169 7.61 -16.44 -13.58
N GLU A 170 7.85 -15.46 -12.70
CA GLU A 170 9.13 -15.33 -11.97
C GLU A 170 9.35 -16.59 -11.11
N TRP A 171 8.29 -17.06 -10.43
CA TRP A 171 8.33 -18.28 -9.61
C TRP A 171 8.59 -19.54 -10.43
N ARG A 172 7.99 -19.67 -11.62
CA ARG A 172 8.20 -20.82 -12.53
C ARG A 172 9.52 -20.76 -13.31
N GLY A 173 10.26 -19.66 -13.23
CA GLY A 173 11.43 -19.43 -14.09
C GLY A 173 11.05 -19.30 -15.58
N GLU A 174 9.82 -18.88 -15.87
CA GLU A 174 9.31 -18.64 -17.21
C GLU A 174 9.73 -17.23 -17.68
N PRO A 175 9.89 -17.01 -19.00
CA PRO A 175 10.10 -15.66 -19.52
C PRO A 175 8.95 -14.75 -19.14
N GLU A 176 9.27 -13.47 -18.87
CA GLU A 176 8.24 -12.48 -18.60
C GLU A 176 7.26 -12.40 -19.78
N PRO A 177 5.94 -12.54 -19.55
CA PRO A 177 4.96 -12.43 -20.61
C PRO A 177 5.00 -11.02 -21.20
N VAL A 178 4.84 -10.93 -22.52
CA VAL A 178 4.61 -9.63 -23.18
C VAL A 178 3.30 -9.09 -22.64
N ARG A 179 3.38 -8.08 -21.80
CA ARG A 179 2.19 -7.45 -21.21
C ARG A 179 1.57 -6.49 -22.22
N GLU A 180 0.26 -6.32 -22.11
CA GLU A 180 -0.39 -5.14 -22.68
C GLU A 180 0.25 -3.87 -22.09
N THR A 181 0.12 -2.75 -22.79
CA THR A 181 0.64 -1.47 -22.30
C THR A 181 0.02 -1.15 -20.94
N GLU A 182 0.82 -1.20 -19.88
CA GLU A 182 0.39 -0.87 -18.52
C GLU A 182 0.36 0.67 -18.37
N PHE A 183 -0.80 1.21 -17.99
CA PHE A 183 -0.96 2.62 -17.67
C PHE A 183 -0.70 2.83 -16.17
N TYR A 184 0.47 3.38 -15.83
CA TYR A 184 0.89 3.52 -14.43
C TYR A 184 0.48 4.84 -13.76
N ARG A 185 0.31 5.91 -14.54
CA ARG A 185 -0.03 7.25 -14.02
C ARG A 185 -0.57 8.17 -15.10
N THR A 186 -1.17 9.26 -14.65
CA THR A 186 -1.56 10.42 -15.46
C THR A 186 -0.95 11.67 -14.86
N GLU A 187 -0.30 12.49 -15.68
CA GLU A 187 0.20 13.81 -15.28
C GLU A 187 -0.54 14.89 -16.07
N PRO A 188 -1.34 15.76 -15.43
CA PRO A 188 -1.94 16.88 -16.12
C PRO A 188 -0.85 17.84 -16.61
N VAL A 189 -1.08 18.40 -17.80
CA VAL A 189 -0.27 19.50 -18.34
C VAL A 189 -1.11 20.76 -18.27
N LEU A 190 -0.69 21.72 -17.46
CA LEU A 190 -1.28 23.05 -17.38
C LEU A 190 -0.57 23.98 -18.36
N MET A 191 -1.34 24.60 -19.26
CA MET A 191 -0.80 25.57 -20.20
C MET A 191 -0.81 26.95 -19.55
N VAL A 192 0.38 27.55 -19.38
CA VAL A 192 0.57 28.79 -18.62
C VAL A 192 1.31 29.84 -19.45
N PRO A 193 1.07 31.15 -19.24
CA PRO A 193 1.76 32.22 -19.98
C PRO A 193 3.25 32.29 -19.64
N ASP A 194 3.59 32.17 -18.36
CA ASP A 194 4.96 32.18 -17.85
C ASP A 194 5.18 30.94 -16.96
N VAL A 195 6.04 30.04 -17.45
CA VAL A 195 6.37 28.77 -16.78
C VAL A 195 7.20 29.01 -15.53
N ALA A 196 8.12 29.97 -15.54
CA ALA A 196 9.00 30.24 -14.42
C ALA A 196 8.23 30.88 -13.27
N GLU A 197 7.40 31.89 -13.58
CA GLU A 197 6.54 32.55 -12.61
C GLU A 197 5.56 31.55 -11.96
N THR A 198 4.92 30.71 -12.78
CA THR A 198 3.95 29.73 -12.28
C THR A 198 4.63 28.66 -11.42
N ALA A 199 5.79 28.15 -11.82
CA ALA A 199 6.54 27.19 -11.00
C ALA A 199 6.90 27.77 -9.62
N VAL A 200 7.28 29.06 -9.58
CA VAL A 200 7.55 29.79 -8.33
C VAL A 200 6.28 29.97 -7.49
N PHE A 201 5.15 30.31 -8.10
CA PHE A 201 3.86 30.40 -7.39
C PHE A 201 3.51 29.06 -6.72
N TYR A 202 3.57 27.96 -7.47
CA TYR A 202 3.27 26.64 -6.93
C TYR A 202 4.21 26.24 -5.78
N ARG A 203 5.50 26.58 -5.88
CA ARG A 203 6.48 26.32 -4.82
C ARG A 203 6.18 27.12 -3.56
N ASP A 204 6.06 28.44 -3.71
CA ASP A 204 6.06 29.36 -2.57
C ASP A 204 4.67 29.50 -1.94
N LYS A 205 3.60 29.35 -2.73
CA LYS A 205 2.22 29.51 -2.27
C LYS A 205 1.51 28.19 -2.00
N LEU A 206 1.74 27.20 -2.86
CA LEU A 206 1.06 25.91 -2.77
C LEU A 206 1.94 24.79 -2.21
N GLY A 207 3.19 25.10 -1.81
CA GLY A 207 4.08 24.13 -1.16
C GLY A 207 4.55 22.98 -2.06
N PHE A 208 4.52 23.16 -3.38
CA PHE A 208 5.12 22.22 -4.34
C PHE A 208 6.65 22.38 -4.35
N SER A 209 7.33 21.44 -5.00
CA SER A 209 8.74 21.54 -5.40
C SER A 209 8.82 21.74 -6.91
N ILE A 210 9.85 22.46 -7.35
CA ILE A 210 10.19 22.57 -8.78
C ILE A 210 11.15 21.41 -9.08
N ASP A 211 10.66 20.42 -9.84
CA ASP A 211 11.44 19.23 -10.18
C ASP A 211 12.45 19.55 -11.29
N PHE A 212 12.02 20.32 -12.30
CA PHE A 212 12.87 20.83 -13.37
C PHE A 212 12.25 22.05 -14.07
N LEU A 213 13.11 22.83 -14.74
CA LEU A 213 12.76 23.88 -15.70
C LEU A 213 13.52 23.61 -17.00
N TYR A 214 12.87 23.80 -18.15
CA TYR A 214 13.43 23.55 -19.47
C TYR A 214 13.21 24.74 -20.40
N GLY A 215 14.28 25.21 -21.05
CA GLY A 215 14.30 26.38 -21.94
C GLY A 215 14.95 27.62 -21.31
N ASP A 216 15.32 28.59 -22.16
CA ASP A 216 15.80 29.93 -21.76
C ASP A 216 15.18 31.00 -22.69
N PRO A 217 14.08 31.68 -22.30
CA PRO A 217 13.35 31.51 -21.03
C PRO A 217 12.65 30.13 -20.92
N PRO A 218 12.31 29.66 -19.70
CA PRO A 218 11.65 28.37 -19.52
C PRO A 218 10.32 28.26 -20.28
N VAL A 219 10.17 27.19 -21.05
CA VAL A 219 8.97 26.87 -21.84
C VAL A 219 8.26 25.60 -21.33
N HIS A 220 8.91 24.83 -20.46
CA HIS A 220 8.35 23.61 -19.85
C HIS A 220 8.89 23.39 -18.44
N ALA A 221 8.09 22.85 -17.54
CA ALA A 221 8.49 22.51 -16.17
C ALA A 221 7.74 21.30 -15.62
N GLY A 222 8.35 20.64 -14.64
CA GLY A 222 7.70 19.67 -13.77
C GLY A 222 7.67 20.20 -12.34
N ILE A 223 6.52 20.09 -11.69
CA ILE A 223 6.35 20.41 -10.28
C ILE A 223 5.66 19.25 -9.56
N SER A 224 6.02 19.02 -8.30
CA SER A 224 5.46 17.94 -7.51
C SER A 224 5.19 18.33 -6.05
N ARG A 225 4.19 17.70 -5.41
CA ARG A 225 3.95 17.82 -3.96
C ARG A 225 3.52 16.49 -3.36
N GLY A 226 4.26 16.05 -2.35
CA GLY A 226 4.03 14.82 -1.58
C GLY A 226 5.35 14.16 -1.18
N ASP A 227 5.28 13.18 -0.26
CA ASP A 227 6.48 12.52 0.27
C ASP A 227 7.21 11.64 -0.75
N TRP A 228 6.54 11.29 -1.86
CA TRP A 228 7.07 10.42 -2.92
C TRP A 228 6.64 10.95 -4.28
N THR A 229 7.59 11.05 -5.22
CA THR A 229 7.32 11.46 -6.61
C THR A 229 6.37 10.52 -7.34
N THR A 230 6.12 9.31 -6.84
CA THR A 230 5.18 8.34 -7.43
C THR A 230 3.79 8.35 -6.79
N SER A 231 3.60 9.05 -5.67
CA SER A 231 2.35 9.03 -4.89
C SER A 231 1.80 10.43 -4.56
N GLY A 232 2.52 11.49 -4.93
CA GLY A 232 2.12 12.89 -4.76
C GLY A 232 1.41 13.47 -6.00
N ALA A 233 0.97 14.72 -5.88
CA ALA A 233 0.47 15.48 -7.02
C ALA A 233 1.64 15.89 -7.91
N ILE A 234 1.66 15.42 -9.16
CA ILE A 234 2.64 15.82 -10.18
C ILE A 234 1.90 16.58 -11.26
N ILE A 235 2.42 17.75 -11.63
CA ILE A 235 1.83 18.62 -12.65
C ILE A 235 2.96 19.07 -13.57
N GLN A 236 2.72 19.02 -14.88
CA GLN A 236 3.61 19.65 -15.85
C GLN A 236 3.06 21.02 -16.22
N LEU A 237 3.96 21.99 -16.41
CA LEU A 237 3.64 23.32 -16.89
C LEU A 237 4.23 23.49 -18.28
N THR A 238 3.45 23.98 -19.23
CA THR A 238 3.91 24.24 -20.61
C THR A 238 3.53 25.65 -21.01
N GLN A 239 4.45 26.38 -21.65
CA GLN A 239 4.17 27.71 -22.14
C GLN A 239 3.08 27.67 -23.20
N VAL A 240 2.08 28.54 -23.07
CA VAL A 240 1.03 28.73 -24.08
C VAL A 240 1.67 29.28 -25.36
N PRO A 241 1.45 28.66 -26.53
CA PRO A 241 1.91 29.21 -27.80
C PRO A 241 1.29 30.60 -28.04
N PRO A 242 2.03 31.57 -28.62
CA PRO A 242 1.56 32.95 -28.80
C PRO A 242 0.19 33.09 -29.50
N GLU A 243 -0.16 32.12 -30.34
CA GLU A 243 -1.38 32.07 -31.13
C GLU A 243 -2.61 31.47 -30.43
N ARG A 244 -2.51 31.05 -29.17
CA ARG A 244 -3.59 30.35 -28.45
C ARG A 244 -4.07 31.12 -27.22
N ASP A 245 -5.39 31.24 -27.06
CA ASP A 245 -5.99 31.77 -25.84
C ASP A 245 -5.73 30.86 -24.64
N ILE A 246 -5.51 31.49 -23.48
CA ILE A 246 -5.44 30.77 -22.20
C ILE A 246 -6.85 30.34 -21.84
N VAL A 247 -7.09 29.03 -21.89
CA VAL A 247 -8.31 28.44 -21.34
C VAL A 247 -7.91 27.74 -20.06
N PRO A 248 -8.39 28.20 -18.89
CA PRO A 248 -8.18 27.47 -17.66
C PRO A 248 -8.63 26.02 -17.82
N SER A 249 -7.73 25.09 -17.52
CA SER A 249 -8.04 23.68 -17.33
C SER A 249 -9.29 23.51 -16.48
N GLY A 250 -10.04 22.43 -16.72
CA GLY A 250 -11.08 21.99 -15.79
C GLY A 250 -10.53 21.69 -14.39
N TYR A 251 -11.39 21.25 -13.48
CA TYR A 251 -10.98 20.89 -12.13
C TYR A 251 -9.89 19.81 -12.13
N LEU A 252 -8.69 20.14 -11.64
CA LEU A 252 -7.69 19.16 -11.24
C LEU A 252 -8.03 18.67 -9.83
N TYR A 253 -8.48 17.43 -9.72
CA TYR A 253 -8.88 16.83 -8.44
C TYR A 253 -7.67 16.18 -7.76
N ILE A 254 -7.30 16.66 -6.58
CA ILE A 254 -6.14 16.23 -5.79
C ILE A 254 -6.64 15.66 -4.47
N PHE A 255 -6.35 14.38 -4.22
CA PHE A 255 -6.61 13.77 -2.92
C PHE A 255 -5.58 14.23 -1.90
N VAL A 256 -6.05 14.60 -0.71
CA VAL A 256 -5.21 15.07 0.41
C VAL A 256 -5.51 14.28 1.68
N GLY A 257 -4.64 14.45 2.69
CA GLY A 257 -4.80 13.87 4.00
C GLY A 257 -6.07 14.32 4.73
N ARG A 258 -6.24 13.87 5.98
CA ARG A 258 -7.43 14.17 6.80
C ARG A 258 -7.49 15.64 7.26
N ASP A 259 -6.41 16.38 7.07
CA ASP A 259 -6.17 17.78 7.45
C ASP A 259 -6.63 18.78 6.37
N ILE A 260 -7.67 18.43 5.59
CA ILE A 260 -8.15 19.24 4.47
C ILE A 260 -8.57 20.66 4.87
N ASP A 261 -9.16 20.83 6.06
CA ASP A 261 -9.59 22.14 6.56
C ASP A 261 -8.40 23.01 6.98
N ASP A 262 -7.35 22.41 7.55
CA ASP A 262 -6.11 23.13 7.90
C ASP A 262 -5.39 23.60 6.63
N LEU A 263 -5.37 22.76 5.59
CA LEU A 263 -4.83 23.12 4.28
C LEU A 263 -5.61 24.29 3.66
N PHE A 264 -6.94 24.28 3.76
CA PHE A 264 -7.79 25.37 3.30
C PHE A 264 -7.46 26.69 3.99
N GLU A 265 -7.41 26.70 5.33
CA GLU A 265 -7.10 27.91 6.10
C GLU A 265 -5.68 28.42 5.80
N ALA A 266 -4.72 27.51 5.59
CA ALA A 266 -3.36 27.88 5.18
C ALA A 266 -3.34 28.59 3.81
N TYR A 267 -4.07 28.10 2.82
CA TYR A 267 -4.16 28.76 1.51
C TYR A 267 -4.90 30.09 1.56
N LYS A 268 -6.00 30.15 2.31
CA LYS A 268 -6.75 31.39 2.53
C LYS A 268 -5.88 32.46 3.20
N ALA A 269 -5.11 32.10 4.21
CA ALA A 269 -4.17 33.01 4.87
C ALA A 269 -3.06 33.52 3.94
N GLN A 270 -2.70 32.75 2.90
CA GLN A 270 -1.72 33.14 1.89
C GLN A 270 -2.28 34.03 0.76
N GLY A 271 -3.59 34.34 0.82
CA GLY A 271 -4.30 35.16 -0.16
C GLY A 271 -4.63 34.44 -1.46
N ILE A 272 -4.69 33.10 -1.43
CA ILE A 272 -5.10 32.31 -2.60
C ILE A 272 -6.60 32.53 -2.88
N THR A 273 -6.96 32.64 -4.15
CA THR A 273 -8.35 32.79 -4.59
C THR A 273 -9.15 31.52 -4.28
N VAL A 274 -10.11 31.62 -3.36
CA VAL A 274 -11.01 30.52 -3.02
C VAL A 274 -12.18 30.49 -4.01
N ARG A 275 -12.42 29.32 -4.59
CA ARG A 275 -13.54 29.06 -5.50
C ARG A 275 -14.73 28.45 -4.76
N ASP A 276 -14.47 27.40 -4.00
CA ASP A 276 -15.47 26.63 -3.25
C ASP A 276 -14.96 26.45 -1.81
N GLU A 277 -15.81 26.71 -0.80
CA GLU A 277 -15.47 26.48 0.61
C GLU A 277 -15.58 24.99 1.01
N PRO A 278 -14.86 24.54 2.06
CA PRO A 278 -14.87 23.15 2.52
C PRO A 278 -16.28 22.60 2.81
N THR A 279 -16.75 21.71 1.93
CA THR A 279 -18.10 21.14 1.96
C THR A 279 -18.04 19.61 1.94
N SER A 280 -18.84 18.95 2.77
CA SER A 280 -19.00 17.50 2.75
C SER A 280 -20.19 17.13 1.85
N TYR A 281 -19.96 16.23 0.91
CA TYR A 281 -20.95 15.85 -0.10
C TYR A 281 -21.51 14.42 0.12
N PRO A 282 -22.70 14.10 -0.43
CA PRO A 282 -23.35 12.79 -0.25
C PRO A 282 -22.55 11.58 -0.77
N TRP A 283 -21.52 11.79 -1.60
CA TRP A 283 -20.63 10.74 -2.09
C TRP A 283 -19.43 10.46 -1.14
N GLY A 284 -19.46 10.96 0.09
CA GLY A 284 -18.50 10.60 1.14
C GLY A 284 -17.16 11.32 1.05
N LEU A 285 -17.12 12.49 0.40
CA LEU A 285 -15.93 13.34 0.30
C LEU A 285 -16.20 14.71 0.92
N ARG A 286 -15.19 15.23 1.62
CA ARG A 286 -15.08 16.64 2.00
C ARG A 286 -14.12 17.31 1.03
N GLU A 287 -14.54 18.42 0.44
CA GLU A 287 -13.85 19.04 -0.70
C GLU A 287 -13.86 20.57 -0.62
N PHE A 288 -12.82 21.22 -1.15
CA PHE A 288 -12.78 22.66 -1.44
C PHE A 288 -12.02 22.90 -2.76
N ALA A 289 -12.13 24.10 -3.32
CA ALA A 289 -11.40 24.43 -4.55
C ALA A 289 -10.81 25.85 -4.51
N ILE A 290 -9.68 26.01 -5.20
CA ILE A 290 -8.96 27.28 -5.38
C ILE A 290 -8.66 27.52 -6.86
N GLU A 291 -8.32 28.76 -7.19
CA GLU A 291 -7.71 29.12 -8.48
C GLU A 291 -6.20 29.36 -8.28
N ASP A 292 -5.36 28.87 -9.20
CA ASP A 292 -3.95 29.25 -9.26
C ASP A 292 -3.75 30.66 -9.84
N ASN A 293 -2.50 31.11 -9.97
CA ASN A 293 -2.16 32.41 -10.52
C ASN A 293 -2.56 32.60 -12.00
N ASN A 294 -2.98 31.54 -12.69
CA ASN A 294 -3.42 31.55 -14.09
C ASN A 294 -4.92 31.20 -14.24
N GLY A 295 -5.65 31.06 -13.13
CA GLY A 295 -7.07 30.72 -13.12
C GLY A 295 -7.38 29.22 -13.26
N HIS A 296 -6.39 28.33 -13.29
CA HIS A 296 -6.62 26.89 -13.25
C HIS A 296 -7.24 26.49 -11.92
N ILE A 297 -8.22 25.59 -11.96
CA ILE A 297 -8.96 25.21 -10.76
C ILE A 297 -8.36 23.94 -10.16
N LEU A 298 -7.88 24.02 -8.93
CA LEU A 298 -7.45 22.87 -8.13
C LEU A 298 -8.52 22.56 -7.10
N ARG A 299 -9.08 21.35 -7.15
CA ARG A 299 -10.02 20.83 -6.16
C ARG A 299 -9.31 19.84 -5.27
N PHE A 300 -9.41 20.03 -3.97
CA PHE A 300 -8.84 19.14 -2.97
C PHE A 300 -9.96 18.31 -2.34
N GLY A 301 -9.72 17.02 -2.13
CA GLY A 301 -10.71 16.12 -1.55
C GLY A 301 -10.12 15.12 -0.57
N THR A 302 -10.88 14.77 0.47
CA THR A 302 -10.55 13.68 1.39
C THR A 302 -11.80 12.90 1.78
N TYR A 303 -11.63 11.62 2.10
CA TYR A 303 -12.74 10.75 2.54
C TYR A 303 -13.19 11.12 3.94
N VAL A 304 -14.52 11.19 4.14
CA VAL A 304 -15.18 11.43 5.45
C VAL A 304 -15.91 10.20 5.96
#